data_AF-A0A925HU60-F1
#
_entry.id   AF-A0A925HU60-F1
#
_cell.length_a   1.000
_cell.length_b   1.000
_cell.length_c   1.000
_cell.angle_alpha   90.00
_cell.angle_beta   90.00
_cell.angle_gamma   90.00
#
_symmetry.space_group_name_H-M   'P 1'
#
loop_
_entity.id
_entity.type
_entity.pdbx_description
1 polymer ?
#
loop_
_entity_poly.entity_id
_entity_poly.type
_entity_poly.pdbx_seq_one_letter_code
_entity_poly.pdbx_strand_id
1 'polypeptide(L)'
;MRQSLLIVISVLCFACNPNVKEKINTVGEKAGEVVGEAAKGVSRGIENAFEITIQKKDSVALRDISFGKILLSDSGGTDNKLSVYIIFHADMNRTMTIKVFDNAELEIGRARTTVSAKKDDATYVDFLFDPHTNMDRDHKFIIE
;
A
#
# COMPACT_ATOMS: atom_id res chain seq x y z
N MET A 1 -35.12 46.55 32.35
CA MET A 1 -34.64 45.57 33.35
C MET A 1 -33.44 44.86 32.73
N ARG A 2 -32.19 45.23 33.06
CA ARG A 2 -31.35 44.61 34.12
C ARG A 2 -31.33 43.07 33.95
N GLN A 3 -30.21 42.40 33.69
CA GLN A 3 -28.89 42.53 34.31
C GLN A 3 -27.73 42.12 33.37
N SER A 4 -26.60 42.72 33.68
CA SER A 4 -25.27 42.60 33.08
C SER A 4 -24.58 41.28 33.44
N LEU A 5 -23.67 40.81 32.58
CA LEU A 5 -22.46 40.14 33.04
C LEU A 5 -21.25 40.73 32.30
N LEU A 6 -20.61 41.67 32.99
CA LEU A 6 -19.28 42.18 32.72
C LEU A 6 -18.26 41.08 33.07
N ILE A 7 -17.43 40.66 32.12
CA ILE A 7 -16.05 40.30 32.41
C ILE A 7 -15.17 41.07 31.43
N VAL A 8 -14.76 42.25 31.89
CA VAL A 8 -13.60 42.98 31.41
C VAL A 8 -12.39 42.32 32.05
N ILE A 9 -11.56 41.65 31.26
CA ILE A 9 -10.14 41.47 31.58
C ILE A 9 -9.36 42.03 30.39
N SER A 10 -9.19 43.35 30.46
CA SER A 10 -8.11 44.05 29.79
C SER A 10 -6.84 43.76 30.59
N VAL A 11 -5.93 42.96 30.04
CA VAL A 11 -4.51 43.03 30.39
C VAL A 11 -3.79 43.56 29.15
N LEU A 12 -3.67 44.89 29.10
CA LEU A 12 -2.69 45.60 28.30
C LEU A 12 -1.33 45.47 28.99
N CYS A 13 -0.31 44.97 28.29
CA CYS A 13 0.86 45.76 27.89
C CYS A 13 2.10 44.89 27.61
N PHE A 14 2.56 44.99 26.37
CA PHE A 14 3.93 45.34 26.00
C PHE A 14 5.10 44.70 26.76
N ALA A 15 5.80 43.79 26.08
CA ALA A 15 7.24 43.89 25.89
C ALA A 15 7.63 43.17 24.58
N CYS A 16 7.86 43.96 23.52
CA CYS A 16 8.56 43.49 22.33
C CYS A 16 10.05 43.36 22.72
N ASN A 17 10.59 42.14 22.67
CA ASN A 17 12.00 41.88 22.98
C ASN A 17 12.64 41.19 21.75
N PRO A 18 13.58 41.82 21.03
CA PRO A 18 14.07 41.31 19.73
C PRO A 18 15.07 40.15 19.82
N ASN A 19 15.18 39.45 20.95
CA ASN A 19 16.17 38.39 21.17
C ASN A 19 15.56 36.99 21.41
N VAL A 20 14.52 36.62 20.64
CA VAL A 20 14.03 35.24 20.57
C VAL A 20 14.57 34.59 19.29
N LYS A 21 15.90 34.40 19.21
CA LYS A 21 16.53 33.76 18.04
C LYS A 21 17.00 32.32 18.27
N GLU A 22 16.71 31.69 19.41
CA GLU A 22 17.20 30.33 19.69
C GLU A 22 16.18 29.31 20.22
N LYS A 23 14.87 29.59 20.25
CA LYS A 23 13.86 28.59 20.67
C LYS A 23 12.59 28.54 19.82
N ILE A 24 12.70 28.75 18.51
CA ILE A 24 11.57 28.68 17.56
C ILE A 24 11.65 27.44 16.64
N ASN A 25 12.81 26.78 16.53
CA ASN A 25 12.98 25.66 15.58
C ASN A 25 12.45 24.30 16.03
N THR A 26 11.89 24.16 17.25
CA THR A 26 11.36 22.86 17.72
C THR A 26 9.82 22.80 17.75
N VAL A 27 9.14 23.93 17.56
CA VAL A 27 7.65 23.97 17.59
C VAL A 27 7.05 23.83 16.18
N GLY A 28 7.77 24.26 15.13
CA GLY A 28 7.31 24.13 13.74
C GLY A 28 7.39 22.72 13.16
N GLU A 29 8.37 21.91 13.59
CA GLU A 29 8.60 20.58 13.02
C GLU A 29 7.54 19.55 13.47
N LYS A 30 7.10 19.61 14.74
CA LYS A 30 6.06 18.73 15.27
C LYS A 30 4.63 19.11 14.85
N ALA A 31 4.39 20.35 14.43
CA ALA A 31 3.09 20.77 13.92
C ALA A 31 2.90 20.42 12.44
N GLY A 32 4.00 20.33 11.66
CA GLY A 32 3.96 19.94 10.24
C GLY A 32 3.71 18.45 10.00
N GLU A 33 4.18 17.58 10.90
CA GLU A 33 4.03 16.12 10.79
C GLU A 33 2.55 15.70 10.95
N VAL A 34 1.81 16.35 11.85
CA VAL A 34 0.39 16.05 12.14
C VAL A 34 -0.55 16.47 11.00
N VAL A 35 -0.23 17.54 10.26
CA VAL A 35 -1.02 17.98 9.08
C VAL A 35 -0.69 17.10 7.85
N GLY A 36 0.55 16.64 7.73
CA GLY A 36 0.98 15.73 6.66
C GLY A 36 0.35 14.34 6.75
N GLU A 37 0.13 13.81 7.95
CA GLU A 37 -0.57 12.53 8.16
C GLU A 37 -2.09 12.64 7.96
N ALA A 38 -2.70 13.76 8.37
CA ALA A 38 -4.12 14.00 8.15
C ALA A 38 -4.48 14.17 6.65
N ALA A 39 -3.61 14.82 5.87
CA ALA A 39 -3.78 14.95 4.42
C ALA A 39 -3.59 13.61 3.68
N LYS A 40 -2.63 12.77 4.12
CA LYS A 40 -2.44 11.41 3.57
C LYS A 40 -3.60 10.46 3.94
N GLY A 41 -4.28 10.70 5.07
CA GLY A 41 -5.39 9.87 5.54
C GLY A 41 -6.63 9.89 4.65
N VAL A 42 -6.94 11.03 4.01
CA VAL A 42 -8.09 11.16 3.10
C VAL A 42 -7.79 10.57 1.72
N SER A 43 -6.54 10.67 1.23
CA SER A 43 -6.13 10.09 -0.06
C SER A 43 -5.98 8.56 -0.03
N ARG A 44 -5.46 8.01 1.09
CA ARG A 44 -5.28 6.56 1.28
C ARG A 44 -6.58 5.77 1.47
N GLY A 45 -7.66 6.45 1.84
CA GLY A 45 -8.98 5.83 2.03
C GLY A 45 -9.56 5.21 0.75
N ILE A 46 -9.10 5.67 -0.42
CA ILE A 46 -9.49 5.12 -1.73
C ILE A 46 -8.41 4.15 -2.26
N GLU A 47 -7.12 4.44 -2.06
CA GLU A 47 -6.04 3.57 -2.57
C GLU A 47 -6.00 2.18 -1.90
N ASN A 48 -6.32 2.07 -0.61
CA ASN A 48 -6.28 0.78 0.10
C ASN A 48 -7.48 -0.14 -0.20
N ALA A 49 -8.62 0.40 -0.65
CA ALA A 49 -9.83 -0.37 -0.92
C ALA A 49 -9.77 -1.18 -2.24
N PHE A 50 -8.75 -0.92 -3.05
CA PHE A 50 -8.55 -1.56 -4.36
C PHE A 50 -7.15 -2.14 -4.53
N GLU A 51 -6.42 -2.35 -3.42
CA GLU A 51 -5.10 -2.95 -3.45
C GLU A 51 -5.23 -4.48 -3.54
N ILE A 52 -4.74 -5.05 -4.64
CA ILE A 52 -4.67 -6.51 -4.79
C ILE A 52 -3.65 -7.04 -3.81
N THR A 53 -4.04 -8.03 -3.01
CA THR A 53 -3.13 -8.71 -2.08
C THR A 53 -2.93 -10.17 -2.49
N ILE A 54 -1.69 -10.65 -2.37
CA ILE A 54 -1.33 -12.05 -2.66
C ILE A 54 -0.92 -12.71 -1.36
N GLN A 55 -1.64 -13.78 -1.01
CA GLN A 55 -1.31 -14.61 0.14
C GLN A 55 -0.28 -15.65 -0.28
N LYS A 56 0.76 -15.82 0.55
CA LYS A 56 1.74 -16.89 0.38
C LYS A 56 1.21 -18.14 1.07
N LYS A 57 1.04 -19.22 0.32
CA LYS A 57 0.85 -20.52 0.95
C LYS A 57 2.17 -20.93 1.62
N ASP A 58 2.11 -21.51 2.82
CA ASP A 58 3.31 -21.83 3.60
C ASP A 58 4.30 -22.69 2.81
N SER A 59 5.30 -22.02 2.22
CA SER A 59 6.36 -22.59 1.41
C SER A 59 7.65 -21.89 1.78
N VAL A 60 8.69 -22.68 2.05
CA VAL A 60 10.01 -22.17 2.43
C VAL A 60 10.54 -21.18 1.39
N ALA A 61 10.35 -21.48 0.10
CA ALA A 61 10.81 -20.65 -1.01
C ALA A 61 10.11 -19.28 -1.06
N LEU A 62 8.86 -19.19 -0.59
CA LEU A 62 8.14 -17.92 -0.56
C LEU A 62 8.55 -17.02 0.61
N ARG A 63 9.36 -17.52 1.56
CA ARG A 63 9.97 -16.69 2.61
C ARG A 63 11.12 -15.84 2.09
N ASP A 64 11.80 -16.31 1.04
CA ASP A 64 12.93 -15.62 0.42
C ASP A 64 12.51 -14.60 -0.65
N ILE A 65 11.23 -14.20 -0.69
CA ILE A 65 10.75 -13.16 -1.59
C ILE A 65 9.90 -12.12 -0.87
N SER A 66 9.85 -10.91 -1.38
CA SER A 66 8.88 -9.88 -0.98
C SER A 66 8.11 -9.39 -2.20
N PHE A 67 6.84 -9.02 -1.99
CA PHE A 67 6.02 -8.43 -3.05
C PHE A 67 6.06 -6.92 -2.96
N GLY A 68 6.23 -6.28 -4.11
CA GLY A 68 6.00 -4.87 -4.33
C GLY A 68 4.65 -4.65 -5.02
N LYS A 69 4.63 -3.72 -5.99
CA LYS A 69 3.43 -3.37 -6.73
C LYS A 69 2.86 -4.58 -7.49
N ILE A 70 1.54 -4.73 -7.42
CA ILE A 70 0.78 -5.71 -8.20
C ILE A 70 -0.06 -4.96 -9.22
N LEU A 71 -0.03 -5.44 -10.47
CA LEU A 71 -0.80 -4.89 -11.57
C LEU A 71 -1.71 -5.98 -12.12
N LEU A 72 -3.00 -5.65 -12.22
CA LEU A 72 -3.95 -6.43 -13.01
C LEU A 72 -4.12 -5.72 -14.35
N SER A 73 -4.01 -6.49 -15.42
CA SER A 73 -4.06 -5.97 -16.78
C SER A 73 -4.76 -6.94 -17.71
N ASP A 74 -5.28 -6.36 -18.77
CA ASP A 74 -5.91 -7.08 -19.86
C ASP A 74 -4.85 -7.69 -20.80
N SER A 75 -5.00 -8.97 -21.12
CA SER A 75 -4.30 -9.65 -22.20
C SER A 75 -5.27 -10.40 -23.12
N GLY A 76 -6.15 -9.67 -23.81
CA GLY A 76 -7.04 -10.22 -24.85
C GLY A 76 -8.49 -9.72 -24.85
N GLY A 77 -8.79 -8.60 -24.21
CA GLY A 77 -10.14 -8.10 -23.91
C GLY A 77 -10.67 -8.50 -22.52
N THR A 78 -9.85 -9.11 -21.67
CA THR A 78 -10.21 -9.65 -20.36
C THR A 78 -9.10 -9.42 -19.35
N ASP A 79 -9.42 -9.05 -18.11
CA ASP A 79 -8.44 -8.85 -17.03
C ASP A 79 -7.85 -10.20 -16.56
N ASN A 80 -7.02 -10.81 -17.41
CA ASN A 80 -6.47 -12.17 -17.25
C ASN A 80 -4.95 -12.21 -17.04
N LYS A 81 -4.28 -11.07 -16.85
CA LYS A 81 -2.84 -11.02 -16.55
C LYS A 81 -2.54 -10.31 -15.24
N LEU A 82 -1.88 -11.03 -14.33
CA LEU A 82 -1.37 -10.48 -13.06
C LEU A 82 0.16 -10.33 -13.11
N SER A 83 0.64 -9.10 -13.05
CA SER A 83 2.07 -8.79 -12.96
C SER A 83 2.44 -8.43 -11.54
N VAL A 84 3.35 -9.21 -10.94
CA VAL A 84 3.77 -9.05 -9.54
C VAL A 84 5.21 -8.59 -9.51
N TYR A 85 5.49 -7.44 -8.90
CA TYR A 85 6.87 -7.05 -8.64
C TYR A 85 7.42 -7.88 -7.48
N ILE A 86 8.47 -8.68 -7.74
CA ILE A 86 9.06 -9.57 -6.76
C ILE A 86 10.50 -9.13 -6.49
N ILE A 87 10.84 -9.04 -5.20
CA ILE A 87 12.21 -8.80 -4.71
C ILE A 87 12.72 -10.14 -4.15
N PHE A 88 13.87 -10.60 -4.61
CA PHE A 88 14.44 -11.91 -4.26
C PHE A 88 15.55 -11.76 -3.21
N HIS A 89 15.41 -12.43 -2.08
CA HIS A 89 16.39 -12.44 -0.98
C HIS A 89 17.38 -13.61 -1.06
N ALA A 90 17.16 -14.52 -2.01
CA ALA A 90 18.01 -15.66 -2.32
C ALA A 90 17.90 -16.04 -3.81
N ASP A 91 18.86 -16.80 -4.31
CA ASP A 91 18.80 -17.40 -5.64
C ASP A 91 17.56 -18.30 -5.76
N MET A 92 16.79 -18.13 -6.84
CA MET A 92 15.57 -18.89 -7.11
C MET A 92 15.59 -19.43 -8.54
N ASN A 93 15.28 -20.72 -8.69
CA ASN A 93 14.98 -21.34 -9.98
C ASN A 93 13.85 -22.35 -9.80
N ARG A 94 12.60 -21.89 -9.90
CA ARG A 94 11.41 -22.68 -9.58
C ARG A 94 10.20 -22.24 -10.40
N THR A 95 9.26 -23.16 -10.61
CA THR A 95 7.93 -22.81 -11.10
C THR A 95 7.07 -22.32 -9.95
N MET A 96 6.57 -21.10 -10.04
CA MET A 96 5.59 -20.53 -9.12
C MET A 96 4.19 -20.75 -9.69
N THR A 97 3.23 -21.07 -8.83
CA THR A 97 1.82 -21.18 -9.21
C THR A 97 1.02 -20.15 -8.45
N ILE A 98 0.16 -19.42 -9.16
CA ILE A 98 -0.83 -18.54 -8.53
C ILE A 98 -2.23 -19.06 -8.83
N LYS A 99 -3.10 -19.01 -7.83
CA LYS A 99 -4.53 -19.34 -7.91
C LYS A 99 -5.32 -18.11 -7.56
N VAL A 100 -6.43 -17.92 -8.26
CA VAL A 100 -7.40 -16.87 -7.98
C VAL A 100 -8.72 -17.52 -7.56
N PHE A 101 -9.33 -16.97 -6.51
CA PHE A 101 -10.61 -17.39 -5.99
C PHE A 101 -11.56 -16.20 -5.99
N ASP A 102 -12.81 -16.44 -6.38
CA ASP A 102 -13.86 -15.43 -6.33
C ASP A 102 -14.34 -15.16 -4.88
N ASN A 103 -15.30 -14.25 -4.75
CA ASN A 103 -15.93 -13.90 -3.47
C ASN A 103 -16.73 -15.05 -2.83
N ALA A 104 -17.02 -16.13 -3.57
CA ALA A 104 -17.62 -17.36 -3.06
C ALA A 104 -16.56 -18.43 -2.67
N GLU A 105 -15.28 -18.05 -2.67
CA GLU A 105 -14.13 -18.91 -2.43
C GLU A 105 -13.95 -20.05 -3.44
N LEU A 106 -14.52 -19.93 -4.64
CA LEU A 106 -14.34 -20.91 -5.71
C LEU A 106 -13.10 -20.55 -6.53
N GLU A 107 -12.26 -21.54 -6.86
CA GLU A 107 -11.11 -21.34 -7.75
C GLU A 107 -11.63 -21.02 -9.17
N ILE A 108 -11.37 -19.80 -9.66
CA ILE A 108 -11.80 -19.37 -11.00
C ILE A 108 -10.65 -19.35 -12.01
N GLY A 109 -9.41 -19.59 -11.55
CA GLY A 109 -8.26 -19.64 -12.42
C GLY A 109 -6.95 -19.99 -11.71
N ARG A 110 -6.00 -20.45 -12.52
CA ARG A 110 -4.64 -20.79 -12.08
C ARG A 110 -3.65 -20.53 -13.19
N ALA A 111 -2.54 -19.88 -12.86
CA ALA A 111 -1.43 -19.64 -13.77
C ALA A 111 -0.11 -20.17 -13.19
N ARG A 112 0.82 -20.54 -14.07
CA ARG A 112 2.15 -21.02 -13.70
C ARG A 112 3.20 -20.27 -14.49
N THR A 113 4.29 -19.93 -13.84
CA THR A 113 5.44 -19.29 -14.49
C THR A 113 6.73 -19.80 -13.90
N THR A 114 7.77 -19.97 -14.72
CA THR A 114 9.09 -20.37 -14.25
C THR A 114 9.90 -19.13 -13.93
N VAL A 115 10.32 -19.01 -12.69
CA VAL A 115 11.10 -17.88 -12.19
C VAL A 115 12.54 -18.33 -11.98
N SER A 116 13.45 -17.63 -12.65
CA SER A 116 14.89 -17.76 -12.49
C SER A 116 15.47 -16.39 -12.16
N ALA A 117 15.90 -16.20 -10.91
CA ALA A 117 16.40 -14.94 -10.39
C ALA A 117 17.59 -15.18 -9.43
N LYS A 118 18.47 -14.19 -9.32
CA LYS A 118 19.55 -14.18 -8.34
C LYS A 118 19.12 -13.45 -7.08
N LYS A 119 19.85 -13.72 -5.99
CA LYS A 119 19.74 -12.92 -4.78
C LYS A 119 19.91 -11.43 -5.11
N ASP A 120 19.09 -10.60 -4.48
CA ASP A 120 19.01 -9.15 -4.60
C ASP A 120 18.45 -8.64 -5.94
N ASP A 121 18.03 -9.53 -6.86
CA ASP A 121 17.26 -9.13 -8.04
C ASP A 121 15.87 -8.63 -7.65
N ALA A 122 15.32 -7.74 -8.47
CA ALA A 122 13.92 -7.33 -8.38
C ALA A 122 13.33 -7.11 -9.78
N THR A 123 12.18 -7.72 -10.06
CA THR A 123 11.56 -7.63 -11.38
C THR A 123 10.06 -7.92 -11.32
N TYR A 124 9.34 -7.54 -12.38
CA TYR A 124 7.97 -8.02 -12.59
C TYR A 124 8.00 -9.46 -13.10
N VAL A 125 7.15 -10.29 -12.48
CA VAL A 125 6.83 -11.63 -12.93
C VAL A 125 5.38 -11.67 -13.37
N ASP A 126 5.17 -12.02 -14.64
CA ASP A 126 3.84 -12.09 -15.25
C ASP A 126 3.24 -13.50 -15.08
N PHE A 127 2.00 -13.52 -14.59
CA PHE A 127 1.14 -14.69 -14.54
C PHE A 127 -0.02 -14.48 -15.50
N LEU A 128 0.02 -15.19 -16.63
CA LEU A 128 -1.04 -15.17 -17.63
C LEU A 128 -2.03 -16.30 -17.37
N PHE A 129 -3.28 -15.95 -17.15
CA PHE A 129 -4.37 -16.89 -16.94
C PHE A 129 -5.09 -17.22 -18.25
N ASP A 130 -5.95 -18.23 -18.20
CA ASP A 130 -6.86 -18.51 -19.32
C ASP A 130 -7.68 -17.26 -19.67
N PRO A 131 -7.92 -16.94 -20.95
CA PRO A 131 -8.71 -15.77 -21.35
C PRO A 131 -10.13 -15.72 -20.74
N HIS A 132 -10.69 -16.85 -20.31
CA HIS A 132 -11.99 -16.88 -19.65
C HIS A 132 -11.91 -16.61 -18.14
N THR A 133 -10.71 -16.54 -17.56
CA THR A 133 -10.50 -16.12 -16.17
C THR A 133 -10.53 -14.60 -16.11
N ASN A 134 -11.70 -14.05 -15.81
CA ASN A 134 -11.86 -12.62 -15.51
C ASN A 134 -11.58 -12.39 -14.02
N MET A 135 -10.56 -11.59 -13.71
CA MET A 135 -10.16 -11.33 -12.34
C MET A 135 -10.59 -9.93 -11.93
N ASP A 136 -11.09 -9.79 -10.71
CA ASP A 136 -11.37 -8.51 -10.09
C ASP A 136 -10.36 -8.21 -8.97
N ARG A 137 -10.28 -6.94 -8.56
CA ARG A 137 -9.31 -6.50 -7.56
C ARG A 137 -9.60 -6.99 -6.15
N ASP A 138 -10.86 -7.34 -5.87
CA ASP A 138 -11.33 -7.88 -4.59
C ASP A 138 -11.20 -9.41 -4.50
N HIS A 139 -10.82 -10.09 -5.59
CA HIS A 139 -10.58 -11.53 -5.59
C HIS A 139 -9.39 -11.92 -4.71
N LYS A 140 -9.43 -13.16 -4.22
CA LYS A 140 -8.37 -13.73 -3.38
C LYS A 140 -7.30 -14.39 -4.24
N PHE A 141 -6.06 -13.92 -4.11
CA PHE A 141 -4.91 -14.50 -4.81
C PHE A 141 -4.02 -15.28 -3.84
N ILE A 142 -3.66 -16.52 -4.21
CA ILE A 142 -2.76 -17.37 -3.43
C ILE A 142 -1.63 -17.85 -4.32
N ILE A 143 -0.39 -17.64 -3.88
CA ILE A 143 0.82 -18.12 -4.55
C ILE A 143 1.47 -19.28 -3.78
N GLU A 144 1.93 -20.30 -4.51
CA GLU A 144 2.57 -21.52 -4.00
C GLU A 144 3.84 -21.90 -4.78
#